data_AF-A0A743SSZ3-F1
#
_entry.id   AF-A0A743SSZ3-F1
#
_cell.length_a   1.000
_cell.length_b   1.000
_cell.length_c   1.000
_cell.angle_alpha   90.00
_cell.angle_beta   90.00
_cell.angle_gamma   90.00
#
_symmetry.space_group_name_H-M   'P 1'
#
loop_
_entity.id
_entity.type
_entity.pdbx_description
1 polymer ?
#
loop_
_entity_poly.entity_id
_entity_poly.type
_entity_poly.pdbx_seq_one_letter_code
_entity_poly.pdbx_strand_id
1 'polypeptide(L)'
;MKKLLELRQQKTALKNQMRTMLDNADSEKRSLNDDEGQQFDELRTQAAALDVEISRHEALADEERSRPGTQARGQGVSNDELRSYILTGETRNLSTAIPKDGGYTVIPELNKQIMAQLTDESVMRKICTVKKIGSNEFKQLVSAGGVTVNRGEEGQPRTETSTPKLHEVSIRLYPVYTYPKTTQEILDFSGVDIMGWLSSEIGDAFVDTEETDLVSGDGTKKSKGFMSYPRDGAGDKTRAFGTLQELKKGEPLSGDALIDLKFKLRAKYRRNATWVMNSNSAAEAQKLKNNNGDYIWRDRLQAGDPDTLLGLPVEYVETMPDGQIA
;
A
#
# COMPACT_ATOMS: atom_id res chain seq x y z
N MET A 1 4.74 -40.89 3.99
CA MET A 1 5.31 -39.57 4.36
C MET A 1 6.17 -39.57 5.63
N LYS A 2 5.85 -40.31 6.71
CA LYS A 2 6.71 -40.39 7.92
C LYS A 2 8.14 -40.86 7.64
N LYS A 3 8.29 -41.92 6.84
CA LYS A 3 9.61 -42.47 6.46
C LYS A 3 10.48 -41.49 5.66
N LEU A 4 9.89 -40.63 4.82
CA LEU A 4 10.61 -39.59 4.08
C LEU A 4 11.17 -38.51 5.03
N LEU A 5 10.41 -38.17 6.07
CA LEU A 5 10.83 -37.20 7.09
C LEU A 5 12.00 -37.75 7.92
N GLU A 6 11.92 -39.01 8.35
CA GLU A 6 12.99 -39.71 9.08
C GLU A 6 14.29 -39.76 8.27
N LEU A 7 14.22 -40.12 6.98
CA LEU A 7 15.39 -40.15 6.09
C LEU A 7 16.04 -38.76 5.93
N ARG A 8 15.24 -37.69 5.84
CA ARG A 8 15.74 -36.31 5.77
C ARG A 8 16.39 -35.85 7.08
N GLN A 9 15.83 -36.24 8.23
CA GLN A 9 16.41 -35.96 9.54
C GLN A 9 17.75 -36.68 9.72
N GLN A 10 17.84 -37.95 9.34
CA GLN A 10 19.09 -38.71 9.36
C GLN A 10 20.17 -38.06 8.48
N LYS A 11 19.81 -37.65 7.25
CA LYS A 11 20.74 -36.94 6.36
C LYS A 11 21.25 -35.64 6.99
N THR A 12 20.37 -34.90 7.66
CA THR A 12 20.71 -33.62 8.30
C THR A 12 21.64 -33.84 9.49
N ALA A 13 21.41 -34.88 10.29
CA ALA A 13 22.29 -35.27 11.38
C ALA A 13 23.70 -35.61 10.89
N LEU A 14 23.83 -36.41 9.82
CA LEU A 14 25.13 -36.74 9.21
C LEU A 14 25.85 -35.50 8.67
N LYS A 15 25.13 -34.57 8.04
CA LYS A 15 25.69 -33.30 7.57
C LYS A 15 26.18 -32.40 8.70
N ASN A 16 25.46 -32.37 9.82
CA ASN A 16 25.88 -31.62 11.00
C ASN A 16 27.12 -32.24 11.63
N GLN A 17 27.23 -33.57 11.70
CA GLN A 17 28.43 -34.26 12.17
C GLN A 17 29.65 -33.95 11.29
N MET A 18 29.51 -34.03 9.97
CA MET A 18 30.56 -33.63 9.03
C MET A 18 30.98 -32.17 9.20
N ARG A 19 30.03 -31.27 9.45
CA ARG A 19 30.30 -29.85 9.69
C ARG A 19 31.03 -29.62 11.01
N THR A 20 30.61 -30.28 12.09
CA THR A 20 31.28 -30.19 13.39
C THR A 20 32.72 -30.70 13.32
N MET A 21 32.99 -31.75 12.54
CA MET A 21 34.37 -32.23 12.33
C MET A 21 35.25 -31.17 11.66
N LEU A 22 34.72 -30.49 10.63
CA LEU A 22 35.44 -29.39 9.96
C LEU A 22 35.60 -28.17 10.88
N ASP A 23 34.54 -27.75 11.57
CA ASP A 23 34.57 -26.60 12.48
C ASP A 23 35.57 -26.83 13.63
N ASN A 24 35.68 -28.07 14.16
CA ASN A 24 36.65 -28.43 15.18
C ASN A 24 38.09 -28.37 14.63
N ALA A 25 38.34 -28.94 13.45
CA ALA A 25 39.65 -28.88 12.80
C ALA A 25 40.09 -27.43 12.52
N ASP A 26 39.16 -26.59 12.05
CA ASP A 26 39.38 -25.17 11.80
C ASP A 26 39.66 -24.40 13.10
N SER A 27 38.96 -24.72 14.20
CA SER A 27 39.20 -24.12 15.52
C SER A 27 40.59 -24.45 16.08
N GLU A 28 41.09 -25.64 15.77
CA GLU A 28 42.43 -26.12 16.13
C GLU A 28 43.51 -25.71 15.11
N LYS A 29 43.14 -24.97 14.06
CA LYS A 29 44.01 -24.51 12.95
C LYS A 29 44.79 -25.64 12.28
N ARG A 30 44.19 -26.83 12.18
CA ARG A 30 44.77 -28.01 11.53
C ARG A 30 43.80 -28.57 10.49
N SER A 31 44.32 -29.36 9.55
CA SER A 31 43.46 -30.20 8.72
C SER A 31 42.93 -31.38 9.51
N LEU A 32 41.88 -32.02 8.99
CA LEU A 32 41.43 -33.34 9.46
C LEU A 32 42.63 -34.30 9.45
N ASN A 33 42.78 -35.08 10.51
CA ASN A 33 43.75 -36.17 10.55
C ASN A 33 43.25 -37.37 9.71
N ASP A 34 44.07 -38.41 9.52
CA ASP A 34 43.72 -39.53 8.66
C ASP A 34 42.46 -40.29 9.14
N ASP A 35 42.27 -40.41 10.46
CA ASP A 35 41.10 -41.09 11.05
C ASP A 35 39.82 -40.25 10.91
N GLU A 36 39.90 -38.93 11.14
CA GLU A 36 38.81 -37.98 10.95
C GLU A 36 38.44 -37.83 9.46
N GLY A 37 39.42 -37.91 8.57
CA GLY A 37 39.22 -37.92 7.12
C GLY A 37 38.44 -39.15 6.68
N GLN A 38 38.82 -40.34 7.16
CA GLN A 38 38.07 -41.58 6.90
C GLN A 38 36.63 -41.50 7.42
N GLN A 39 36.43 -41.00 8.65
CA GLN A 39 35.09 -40.80 9.20
C GLN A 39 34.26 -39.81 8.39
N PHE A 40 34.85 -38.72 7.91
CA PHE A 40 34.17 -37.74 7.06
C PHE A 40 33.71 -38.37 5.74
N ASP A 41 34.56 -39.16 5.09
CA ASP A 41 34.22 -39.82 3.83
C ASP A 41 33.17 -40.93 4.00
N GLU A 42 33.18 -41.65 5.13
CA GLU A 42 32.13 -42.60 5.49
C GLU A 42 30.77 -41.90 5.70
N LEU A 43 30.74 -40.80 6.46
CA LEU A 43 29.52 -40.01 6.69
C LEU A 43 28.98 -39.41 5.38
N ARG A 44 29.88 -38.98 4.49
CA ARG A 44 29.53 -38.49 3.15
C ARG A 44 28.89 -39.58 2.30
N THR A 45 29.42 -40.80 2.36
CA THR A 45 28.90 -41.96 1.64
C THR A 45 27.51 -42.35 2.15
N GLN A 46 27.29 -42.32 3.46
CA GLN A 46 25.98 -42.56 4.08
C GLN A 46 24.97 -41.47 3.69
N ALA A 47 25.38 -40.20 3.67
CA ALA A 47 24.51 -39.10 3.25
C ALA A 47 24.11 -39.19 1.77
N ALA A 48 25.01 -39.66 0.89
CA ALA A 48 24.72 -39.90 -0.52
C ALA A 48 23.75 -41.08 -0.72
N ALA A 49 23.88 -42.14 0.07
CA ALA A 49 22.93 -43.27 0.04
C ALA A 49 21.51 -42.84 0.45
N LEU A 50 21.40 -42.00 1.50
CA LEU A 50 20.12 -41.43 1.93
C LEU A 50 19.49 -40.53 0.86
N ASP A 51 20.29 -39.82 0.06
CA ASP A 51 19.77 -38.99 -1.05
C ASP A 51 19.10 -39.82 -2.16
N VAL A 52 19.67 -40.98 -2.45
CA VAL A 52 19.07 -41.93 -3.39
C VAL A 52 17.77 -42.50 -2.83
N GLU A 53 17.67 -42.73 -1.52
CA GLU A 53 16.45 -43.25 -0.90
C GLU A 53 15.35 -42.18 -0.80
N ILE A 54 15.72 -40.96 -0.47
CA ILE A 54 14.82 -39.78 -0.43
C ILE A 54 14.19 -39.54 -1.80
N SER A 55 15.00 -39.51 -2.87
CA SER A 55 14.50 -39.27 -4.23
C SER A 55 13.52 -40.36 -4.72
N ARG A 56 13.74 -41.63 -4.33
CA ARG A 56 12.79 -42.72 -4.61
C ARG A 56 11.46 -42.54 -3.87
N HIS A 57 11.50 -42.12 -2.61
CA HIS A 57 10.30 -41.87 -1.81
C HIS A 57 9.56 -40.60 -2.24
N GLU A 58 10.25 -39.60 -2.78
CA GLU A 58 9.66 -38.39 -3.36
C GLU A 58 8.93 -38.71 -4.67
N ALA A 59 9.53 -39.50 -5.56
CA ALA A 59 8.90 -39.93 -6.81
C ALA A 59 7.58 -40.69 -6.55
N LEU A 60 7.57 -41.60 -5.57
CA LEU A 60 6.36 -42.31 -5.16
C LEU A 60 5.31 -41.37 -4.55
N ALA A 61 5.73 -40.39 -3.75
CA ALA A 61 4.81 -39.42 -3.14
C ALA A 61 4.19 -38.47 -4.18
N ASP A 62 4.91 -38.12 -5.23
CA ASP A 62 4.41 -37.28 -6.32
C ASP A 62 3.47 -38.07 -7.25
N GLU A 63 3.71 -39.36 -7.46
CA GLU A 63 2.82 -40.26 -8.19
C GLU A 63 1.49 -40.52 -7.43
N GLU A 64 1.52 -40.57 -6.10
CA GLU A 64 0.32 -40.60 -5.27
C GLU A 64 -0.50 -39.30 -5.35
N ARG A 65 0.15 -38.14 -5.55
CA ARG A 65 -0.50 -36.83 -5.69
C ARG A 65 -1.07 -36.56 -7.08
N SER A 66 -0.54 -37.21 -8.12
CA SER A 66 -0.96 -36.99 -9.52
C SER A 66 -2.20 -37.83 -9.92
N ARG A 67 -2.73 -38.67 -9.03
CA ARG A 67 -3.99 -39.41 -9.26
C ARG A 67 -5.20 -38.46 -9.30
N PRO A 68 -5.92 -38.35 -10.42
CA PRO A 68 -7.10 -37.50 -10.50
C PRO A 68 -8.25 -38.13 -9.70
N GLY A 69 -8.80 -37.37 -8.74
CA GLY A 69 -10.04 -37.73 -8.06
C GLY A 69 -10.03 -37.78 -6.53
N THR A 70 -8.90 -37.55 -5.84
CA THR A 70 -8.89 -37.48 -4.37
C THR A 70 -8.66 -36.04 -3.93
N GLN A 71 -9.75 -35.34 -3.59
CA GLN A 71 -9.67 -34.07 -2.88
C GLN A 71 -8.89 -34.30 -1.58
N ALA A 72 -7.78 -33.59 -1.41
CA ALA A 72 -7.06 -33.54 -0.15
C ALA A 72 -7.93 -32.78 0.87
N ARG A 73 -8.84 -33.51 1.51
CA ARG A 73 -9.48 -33.09 2.75
C ARG A 73 -8.35 -32.85 3.74
N GLY A 74 -8.21 -31.61 4.20
CA GLY A 74 -7.14 -31.18 5.10
C GLY A 74 -6.99 -32.14 6.28
N GLN A 75 -5.83 -32.78 6.36
CA GLN A 75 -5.36 -33.44 7.57
C GLN A 75 -4.36 -32.48 8.22
N GLY A 76 -4.70 -32.05 9.43
CA GLY A 76 -3.96 -31.05 10.20
C GLY A 76 -2.48 -31.37 10.38
N VAL A 77 -1.72 -30.30 10.60
CA VAL A 77 -0.28 -30.28 10.91
C VAL A 77 -0.02 -31.23 12.09
N SER A 78 0.97 -32.12 11.98
CA SER A 78 1.23 -33.11 13.03
C SER A 78 2.10 -32.49 14.15
N ASN A 79 1.76 -32.82 15.41
CA ASN A 79 2.36 -32.28 16.64
C ASN A 79 3.89 -32.36 16.76
N ASP A 80 4.55 -33.22 15.98
CA ASP A 80 6.02 -33.34 16.00
C ASP A 80 6.72 -32.25 15.18
N GLU A 81 6.05 -31.66 14.18
CA GLU A 81 6.57 -30.52 13.39
C GLU A 81 6.43 -29.19 14.16
N LEU A 82 5.45 -29.09 15.06
CA LEU A 82 5.26 -27.96 15.98
C LEU A 82 6.30 -27.94 17.12
N ARG A 83 6.76 -29.10 17.58
CA ARG A 83 7.76 -29.20 18.65
C ARG A 83 9.14 -28.72 18.23
N SER A 84 9.57 -28.96 16.98
CA SER A 84 10.89 -28.54 16.51
C SER A 84 10.99 -27.02 16.30
N TYR A 85 9.90 -26.38 15.87
CA TYR A 85 9.82 -24.93 15.69
C TYR A 85 9.87 -24.16 17.03
N ILE A 86 9.20 -24.68 18.06
CA ILE A 86 9.18 -24.11 19.42
C ILE A 86 10.54 -24.25 20.12
N LEU A 87 11.32 -25.29 19.81
CA LEU A 87 12.58 -25.57 20.52
C LEU A 87 13.79 -24.81 19.99
N THR A 88 13.86 -24.49 18.69
CA THR A 88 15.08 -23.93 18.07
C THR A 88 14.95 -22.53 17.51
N GLY A 89 13.74 -22.02 17.24
CA GLY A 89 13.53 -20.65 16.77
C GLY A 89 14.22 -20.29 15.44
N GLU A 90 14.71 -21.26 14.66
CA GLU A 90 15.37 -20.98 13.38
C GLU A 90 14.37 -20.78 12.25
N THR A 91 14.24 -19.53 11.79
CA THR A 91 13.47 -19.10 10.60
C THR A 91 14.25 -19.22 9.30
N ARG A 92 15.34 -19.99 9.25
CA ARG A 92 16.26 -20.05 8.09
C ARG A 92 15.81 -20.96 6.94
N ASN A 93 14.54 -21.36 6.91
CA ASN A 93 13.95 -22.08 5.77
C ASN A 93 12.80 -21.33 5.09
N LEU A 94 12.75 -20.00 5.19
CA LEU A 94 12.15 -19.14 4.16
C LEU A 94 13.01 -19.14 2.87
N SER A 95 13.24 -20.32 2.33
CA SER A 95 13.75 -20.49 0.97
C SER A 95 12.55 -20.52 0.04
N THR A 96 12.59 -19.66 -0.97
CA THR A 96 11.62 -19.49 -2.07
C THR A 96 11.39 -20.74 -2.94
N ALA A 97 11.91 -21.90 -2.55
CA ALA A 97 11.84 -23.16 -3.28
C ALA A 97 10.85 -24.19 -2.71
N ILE A 98 10.15 -23.89 -1.59
CA ILE A 98 9.15 -24.79 -0.99
C ILE A 98 7.78 -24.10 -0.96
N PRO A 99 6.89 -24.37 -1.94
CA PRO A 99 5.55 -23.76 -2.00
C PRO A 99 4.55 -24.30 -0.97
N LYS A 100 4.97 -25.16 -0.02
CA LYS A 100 4.04 -25.90 0.86
C LYS A 100 3.75 -25.19 2.19
N ASP A 101 4.53 -24.19 2.57
CA ASP A 101 4.17 -23.36 3.71
C ASP A 101 3.18 -22.30 3.22
N GLY A 102 1.91 -22.45 3.59
CA GLY A 102 0.78 -21.57 3.20
C GLY A 102 0.95 -20.08 3.50
N GLY A 103 2.14 -19.62 3.93
CA GLY A 103 2.53 -18.22 3.99
C GLY A 103 2.56 -17.52 2.63
N TYR A 104 2.83 -18.24 1.53
CA TYR A 104 2.82 -17.61 0.19
C TYR A 104 1.43 -17.42 -0.42
N THR A 105 0.39 -18.07 0.08
CA THR A 105 -0.99 -17.91 -0.42
C THR A 105 -1.79 -16.88 0.40
N VAL A 106 -1.58 -16.82 1.73
CA VAL A 106 -2.30 -15.88 2.60
C VAL A 106 -1.83 -14.44 2.37
N ILE A 107 -0.53 -14.19 2.15
CA ILE A 107 0.02 -12.83 2.02
C ILE A 107 -0.51 -12.09 0.76
N PRO A 108 -0.54 -12.69 -0.46
CA PRO A 108 -1.09 -12.03 -1.64
C PRO A 108 -2.61 -11.84 -1.57
N GLU A 109 -3.34 -12.74 -0.90
CA GLU A 109 -4.79 -12.66 -0.76
C GLU A 109 -5.20 -11.58 0.24
N LEU A 110 -4.52 -11.53 1.40
CA LEU A 110 -4.66 -10.45 2.37
C LEU A 110 -4.36 -9.07 1.77
N ASN A 111 -3.26 -8.97 1.00
CA ASN A 111 -2.92 -7.73 0.32
C ASN A 111 -3.99 -7.30 -0.70
N LYS A 112 -4.63 -8.25 -1.40
CA LYS A 112 -5.75 -7.93 -2.29
C LYS A 112 -6.98 -7.45 -1.53
N GLN A 113 -7.30 -8.06 -0.38
CA GLN A 113 -8.42 -7.66 0.46
C GLN A 113 -8.20 -6.25 1.03
N ILE A 114 -7.02 -5.99 1.61
CA ILE A 114 -6.66 -4.67 2.12
C ILE A 114 -6.72 -3.63 0.99
N MET A 115 -6.17 -3.93 -0.20
CA MET A 115 -6.21 -2.99 -1.32
C MET A 115 -7.62 -2.76 -1.88
N ALA A 116 -8.51 -3.76 -1.81
CA ALA A 116 -9.91 -3.60 -2.17
C ALA A 116 -10.61 -2.67 -1.16
N GLN A 117 -10.47 -2.95 0.13
CA GLN A 117 -11.00 -2.11 1.21
C GLN A 117 -10.50 -0.66 1.10
N LEU A 118 -9.18 -0.48 0.89
CA LEU A 118 -8.56 0.82 0.69
C LEU A 118 -9.14 1.59 -0.50
N THR A 119 -9.56 0.89 -1.56
CA THR A 119 -10.14 1.53 -2.74
C THR A 119 -11.62 1.88 -2.54
N ASP A 120 -12.34 1.08 -1.76
CA ASP A 120 -13.76 1.25 -1.50
C ASP A 120 -14.03 2.31 -0.42
N GLU A 121 -13.16 2.41 0.59
CA GLU A 121 -13.35 3.29 1.76
C GLU A 121 -12.64 4.65 1.64
N SER A 122 -11.48 4.72 0.95
CA SER A 122 -10.75 5.98 0.84
C SER A 122 -11.43 6.98 -0.09
N VAL A 123 -11.91 8.07 0.49
CA VAL A 123 -12.52 9.21 -0.21
C VAL A 123 -11.48 9.88 -1.11
N MET A 124 -10.24 10.01 -0.63
CA MET A 124 -9.14 10.60 -1.40
C MET A 124 -8.83 9.80 -2.68
N ARG A 125 -8.91 8.47 -2.64
CA ARG A 125 -8.70 7.61 -3.83
C ARG A 125 -9.84 7.69 -4.84
N LYS A 126 -11.07 7.97 -4.39
CA LYS A 126 -12.23 8.20 -5.26
C LYS A 126 -12.10 9.49 -6.08
N ILE A 127 -11.54 10.55 -5.49
CA ILE A 127 -11.37 11.86 -6.17
C ILE A 127 -10.04 11.96 -6.95
N CYS A 128 -9.00 11.22 -6.55
CA CYS A 128 -7.67 11.31 -7.14
C CYS A 128 -7.44 10.31 -8.29
N THR A 129 -6.51 10.64 -9.19
CA THR A 129 -6.07 9.67 -10.20
C THR A 129 -5.04 8.70 -9.62
N VAL A 130 -5.38 7.42 -9.48
CA VAL A 130 -4.45 6.38 -9.04
C VAL A 130 -3.64 5.85 -10.23
N LYS A 131 -2.30 5.85 -10.09
CA LYS A 131 -1.37 5.30 -11.10
C LYS A 131 -0.49 4.23 -10.49
N LYS A 132 -0.40 3.07 -11.15
CA LYS A 132 0.56 2.00 -10.82
C LYS A 132 1.91 2.33 -11.45
N ILE A 133 2.97 2.25 -10.67
CA ILE A 133 4.35 2.53 -11.13
C ILE A 133 5.31 1.43 -10.66
N GLY A 134 6.42 1.27 -11.36
CA GLY A 134 7.51 0.34 -11.01
C GLY A 134 8.73 1.01 -10.37
N SER A 135 8.67 2.30 -10.09
CA SER A 135 9.74 3.12 -9.51
C SER A 135 9.31 3.75 -8.19
N ASN A 136 10.28 4.22 -7.38
CA ASN A 136 10.00 4.92 -6.12
C ASN A 136 9.60 6.40 -6.31
N GLU A 137 9.51 6.86 -7.55
CA GLU A 137 9.22 8.24 -7.91
C GLU A 137 8.41 8.26 -9.20
N PHE A 138 7.33 9.03 -9.21
CA PHE A 138 6.55 9.35 -10.40
C PHE A 138 6.90 10.75 -10.88
N LYS A 139 7.28 10.87 -12.15
CA LYS A 139 7.64 12.13 -12.79
C LYS A 139 6.75 12.41 -13.98
N GLN A 140 6.24 13.63 -14.09
CA GLN A 140 5.45 14.07 -15.22
C GLN A 140 5.79 15.50 -15.61
N LEU A 141 6.04 15.73 -16.90
CA LEU A 141 6.15 17.07 -17.46
C LEU A 141 4.75 17.65 -17.67
N VAL A 142 4.52 18.85 -17.15
CA VAL A 142 3.28 19.61 -17.32
C VAL A 142 3.57 20.95 -17.97
N SER A 143 2.69 21.37 -18.87
CA SER A 143 2.77 22.69 -19.48
C SER A 143 2.00 23.71 -18.63
N ALA A 144 2.67 24.80 -18.23
CA ALA A 144 2.02 25.93 -17.57
C ALA A 144 1.31 26.87 -18.57
N GLY A 145 1.24 26.50 -19.85
CA GLY A 145 0.73 27.35 -20.91
C GLY A 145 1.67 28.54 -21.17
N GLY A 146 1.10 29.65 -21.65
CA GLY A 146 1.85 30.87 -21.97
C GLY A 146 2.03 31.16 -23.46
N VAL A 147 1.48 30.32 -24.34
CA VAL A 147 1.42 30.62 -25.78
C VAL A 147 0.56 31.86 -25.98
N THR A 148 1.14 32.89 -26.60
CA THR A 148 0.44 34.08 -27.04
C THR A 148 0.12 33.95 -28.52
N VAL A 149 -1.08 34.37 -28.92
CA VAL A 149 -1.47 34.46 -30.33
C VAL A 149 -1.57 35.94 -30.66
N ASN A 150 -0.72 36.39 -31.58
CA ASN A 150 -0.77 37.76 -32.09
C ASN A 150 -1.59 37.77 -33.38
N ARG A 151 -2.36 38.84 -33.61
CA ARG A 151 -3.02 39.09 -34.90
C ARG A 151 -2.04 39.84 -35.79
N GLY A 152 -1.84 39.35 -37.01
CA GLY A 152 -0.97 40.02 -37.98
C GLY A 152 -1.72 41.12 -38.75
N GLU A 153 -1.00 42.17 -39.13
CA GLU A 153 -1.47 43.23 -40.02
C GLU A 153 -0.62 43.24 -41.31
N GLU A 154 -1.21 43.66 -42.42
CA GLU A 154 -0.52 43.72 -43.72
C GLU A 154 0.59 44.79 -43.70
N GLY A 155 1.78 44.42 -44.17
CA GLY A 155 2.95 45.32 -44.21
C GLY A 155 3.73 45.45 -42.90
N GLN A 156 3.31 44.80 -41.81
CA GLN A 156 4.05 44.79 -40.54
C GLN A 156 4.81 43.47 -40.33
N PRO A 157 6.07 43.52 -39.84
CA PRO A 157 6.82 42.31 -39.52
C PRO A 157 6.16 41.58 -38.34
N ARG A 158 5.99 40.26 -38.48
CA ARG A 158 5.46 39.42 -37.39
C ARG A 158 6.51 39.27 -36.31
N THR A 159 6.16 39.59 -35.07
CA THR A 159 7.01 39.41 -33.90
C THR A 159 6.90 38.00 -33.32
N GLU A 160 7.96 37.54 -32.67
CA GLU A 160 7.98 36.24 -31.99
C GLU A 160 6.93 36.17 -30.87
N THR A 161 6.20 35.05 -30.81
CA THR A 161 5.24 34.75 -29.75
C THR A 161 5.92 34.02 -28.60
N SER A 162 5.38 34.16 -27.38
CA SER A 162 5.91 33.45 -26.21
C SER A 162 5.76 31.94 -26.36
N THR A 163 6.79 31.18 -25.96
CA THR A 163 6.79 29.72 -25.96
C THR A 163 6.18 29.15 -24.67
N PRO A 164 5.56 27.95 -24.72
CA PRO A 164 5.02 27.32 -23.53
C PRO A 164 6.13 26.94 -22.54
N LYS A 165 5.94 27.25 -21.26
CA LYS A 165 6.84 26.80 -20.20
C LYS A 165 6.46 25.39 -19.76
N LEU A 166 7.44 24.48 -19.71
CA LEU A 166 7.29 23.13 -19.18
C LEU A 166 7.88 23.07 -17.77
N HIS A 167 7.18 22.40 -16.86
CA HIS A 167 7.61 22.16 -15.50
C HIS A 167 7.56 20.65 -15.22
N GLU A 168 8.55 20.14 -14.47
CA GLU A 168 8.53 18.77 -13.97
C GLU A 168 7.79 18.73 -12.64
N VAL A 169 6.78 17.87 -12.54
CA VAL A 169 6.16 17.48 -11.27
C VAL A 169 6.69 16.12 -10.90
N SER A 170 7.34 16.04 -9.74
CA SER A 170 7.79 14.78 -9.13
C SER A 170 6.97 14.48 -7.88
N ILE A 171 6.56 13.22 -7.74
CA ILE A 171 5.91 12.67 -6.56
C ILE A 171 6.73 11.46 -6.12
N ARG A 172 7.32 11.56 -4.92
CA ARG A 172 8.06 10.46 -4.31
C ARG A 172 7.12 9.57 -3.51
N LEU A 173 7.30 8.26 -3.64
CA LEU A 173 6.52 7.28 -2.90
C LEU A 173 7.29 6.83 -1.66
N TYR A 174 6.55 6.62 -0.58
CA TYR A 174 7.06 6.13 0.68
C TYR A 174 6.29 4.88 1.08
N PRO A 175 6.98 3.82 1.54
CA PRO A 175 6.32 2.61 2.00
C PRO A 175 5.62 2.87 3.32
N VAL A 176 4.36 2.44 3.43
CA VAL A 176 3.59 2.38 4.68
C VAL A 176 3.50 0.91 5.09
N TYR A 177 3.66 0.62 6.38
CA TYR A 177 3.63 -0.74 6.90
C TYR A 177 3.08 -0.78 8.32
N THR A 178 2.52 -1.93 8.70
CA THR A 178 2.17 -2.27 10.08
C THR A 178 2.53 -3.73 10.34
N TYR A 179 2.94 -4.04 11.58
CA TYR A 179 3.31 -5.39 12.01
C TYR A 179 2.64 -5.73 13.35
N PRO A 180 1.32 -5.98 13.36
CA PRO A 180 0.66 -6.43 14.57
C PRO A 180 1.16 -7.83 14.97
N LYS A 181 1.34 -8.04 16.27
CA LYS A 181 1.77 -9.33 16.85
C LYS A 181 0.58 -10.00 17.52
N THR A 182 0.39 -11.28 17.24
CA THR A 182 -0.60 -12.14 17.92
C THR A 182 0.02 -13.47 18.32
N THR A 183 -0.54 -14.16 19.30
CA THR A 183 -0.07 -15.49 19.73
C THR A 183 -0.85 -16.60 19.04
N GLN A 184 -0.19 -17.73 18.84
CA GLN A 184 -0.82 -18.89 18.21
C GLN A 184 -1.98 -19.45 19.05
N GLU A 185 -1.86 -19.41 20.37
CA GLU A 185 -2.93 -19.83 21.28
C GLU A 185 -4.21 -18.99 21.08
N ILE A 186 -4.07 -17.68 20.88
CA ILE A 186 -5.21 -16.81 20.62
C ILE A 186 -5.83 -17.13 19.25
N LEU A 187 -5.02 -17.40 18.24
CA LEU A 187 -5.51 -17.79 16.91
C LEU A 187 -6.26 -19.13 16.93
N ASP A 188 -5.74 -20.12 17.65
CA ASP A 188 -6.28 -21.49 17.64
C ASP A 188 -7.43 -21.70 18.62
N PHE A 189 -7.48 -20.94 19.73
CA PHE A 189 -8.49 -21.10 20.79
C PHE A 189 -9.52 -19.98 20.85
N SER A 190 -9.46 -19.00 19.94
CA SER A 190 -10.52 -17.99 19.85
C SER A 190 -11.78 -18.57 19.20
N GLY A 191 -12.93 -18.31 19.82
CA GLY A 191 -14.24 -18.60 19.21
C GLY A 191 -14.65 -17.58 18.13
N VAL A 192 -13.73 -16.71 17.70
CA VAL A 192 -13.96 -15.55 16.84
C VAL A 192 -12.86 -15.53 15.76
N ASP A 193 -13.16 -15.07 14.55
CA ASP A 193 -12.18 -14.95 13.48
C ASP A 193 -11.22 -13.78 13.72
N ILE A 194 -10.14 -14.04 14.47
CA ILE A 194 -9.13 -13.04 14.81
C ILE A 194 -8.30 -12.62 13.60
N MET A 195 -8.06 -13.50 12.63
CA MET A 195 -7.33 -13.12 11.42
C MET A 195 -8.16 -12.19 10.55
N GLY A 196 -9.46 -12.48 10.38
CA GLY A 196 -10.39 -11.59 9.67
C GLY A 196 -10.48 -10.22 10.33
N TRP A 197 -10.69 -10.18 11.65
CA TRP A 197 -10.72 -8.93 12.41
C TRP A 197 -9.40 -8.15 12.31
N LEU A 198 -8.26 -8.83 12.45
CA LEU A 198 -6.96 -8.16 12.34
C LEU A 198 -6.74 -7.60 10.93
N SER A 199 -7.22 -8.29 9.91
CA SER A 199 -7.11 -7.86 8.52
C SER A 199 -7.94 -6.61 8.25
N SER A 200 -9.16 -6.52 8.79
CA SER A 200 -10.01 -5.33 8.66
C SER A 200 -9.44 -4.14 9.41
N GLU A 201 -8.97 -4.32 10.65
CA GLU A 201 -8.33 -3.26 11.44
C GLU A 201 -7.05 -2.72 10.79
N ILE A 202 -6.26 -3.62 10.18
CA ILE A 202 -5.12 -3.19 9.38
C ILE A 202 -5.60 -2.35 8.19
N GLY A 203 -6.65 -2.80 7.49
CA GLY A 203 -7.27 -2.06 6.38
C GLY A 203 -7.67 -0.66 6.78
N ASP A 204 -8.44 -0.52 7.85
CA ASP A 204 -8.92 0.76 8.40
C ASP A 204 -7.73 1.68 8.74
N ALA A 205 -6.72 1.15 9.44
CA ALA A 205 -5.53 1.91 9.80
C ALA A 205 -4.74 2.39 8.56
N PHE A 206 -4.71 1.60 7.48
CA PHE A 206 -4.10 2.02 6.21
C PHE A 206 -4.91 3.13 5.53
N VAL A 207 -6.25 3.04 5.53
CA VAL A 207 -7.15 4.10 5.00
C VAL A 207 -6.88 5.41 5.73
N ASP A 208 -6.95 5.42 7.05
CA ASP A 208 -6.78 6.62 7.88
C ASP A 208 -5.39 7.25 7.71
N THR A 209 -4.35 6.42 7.70
CA THR A 209 -2.97 6.88 7.52
C THR A 209 -2.78 7.48 6.13
N GLU A 210 -3.26 6.80 5.09
CA GLU A 210 -3.13 7.30 3.72
C GLU A 210 -3.92 8.59 3.51
N GLU A 211 -5.17 8.69 4.00
CA GLU A 211 -5.96 9.91 3.87
C GLU A 211 -5.29 11.10 4.58
N THR A 212 -4.82 10.89 5.80
CA THR A 212 -4.10 11.92 6.56
C THR A 212 -2.87 12.41 5.80
N ASP A 213 -2.09 11.49 5.23
CA ASP A 213 -0.89 11.78 4.46
C ASP A 213 -1.20 12.48 3.11
N LEU A 214 -2.32 12.14 2.46
CA LEU A 214 -2.76 12.77 1.21
C LEU A 214 -3.39 14.15 1.42
N VAL A 215 -3.96 14.41 2.60
CA VAL A 215 -4.52 15.72 2.95
C VAL A 215 -3.42 16.65 3.48
N SER A 216 -2.72 16.24 4.54
CA SER A 216 -1.87 17.11 5.37
C SER A 216 -0.41 16.68 5.46
N GLY A 217 -0.01 15.60 4.79
CA GLY A 217 1.36 15.10 4.82
C GLY A 217 2.40 16.14 4.39
N ASP A 218 3.57 16.12 5.03
CA ASP A 218 4.63 17.13 4.86
C ASP A 218 5.62 16.82 3.72
N GLY A 219 5.50 15.65 3.09
CA GLY A 219 6.43 15.17 2.06
C GLY A 219 7.76 14.61 2.60
N THR A 220 7.94 14.52 3.91
CA THR A 220 9.16 13.98 4.55
C THR A 220 8.87 12.57 5.07
N LYS A 221 9.28 11.56 4.29
CA LYS A 221 9.00 10.13 4.57
C LYS A 221 7.52 9.73 4.55
N LYS A 222 6.66 10.64 4.08
CA LYS A 222 5.22 10.45 3.83
C LYS A 222 4.82 11.25 2.60
N SER A 223 3.61 11.05 2.05
CA SER A 223 3.18 11.85 0.90
C SER A 223 3.09 13.33 1.26
N LYS A 224 3.19 14.18 0.23
CA LYS A 224 2.95 15.61 0.40
C LYS A 224 1.47 15.88 0.12
N GLY A 225 0.70 16.14 1.18
CA GLY A 225 -0.72 16.36 1.07
C GLY A 225 -1.06 17.71 0.41
N PHE A 226 -2.25 17.81 -0.20
CA PHE A 226 -2.65 19.02 -0.93
C PHE A 226 -2.76 20.26 -0.02
N MET A 227 -2.94 20.07 1.28
CA MET A 227 -2.95 21.17 2.25
C MET A 227 -1.57 21.75 2.54
N SER A 228 -0.51 20.96 2.37
CA SER A 228 0.88 21.34 2.66
C SER A 228 1.58 22.08 1.51
N TYR A 229 0.89 22.30 0.38
CA TYR A 229 1.42 23.13 -0.70
C TYR A 229 1.32 24.62 -0.33
N PRO A 230 2.30 25.44 -0.75
CA PRO A 230 2.26 26.88 -0.50
C PRO A 230 1.01 27.49 -1.15
N ARG A 231 0.46 28.53 -0.52
CA ARG A 231 -0.78 29.18 -0.95
C ARG A 231 -0.58 30.67 -1.20
N ASP A 232 -1.27 31.19 -2.21
CA ASP A 232 -1.24 32.60 -2.60
C ASP A 232 -2.57 33.01 -3.24
N GLY A 233 -3.09 34.20 -2.92
CA GLY A 233 -4.30 34.76 -3.54
C GLY A 233 -4.11 35.22 -4.99
N ALA A 234 -2.86 35.35 -5.45
CA ALA A 234 -2.53 35.77 -6.81
C ALA A 234 -3.13 34.85 -7.89
N GLY A 235 -3.43 35.43 -9.05
CA GLY A 235 -3.97 34.68 -10.19
C GLY A 235 -2.92 33.79 -10.86
N ASP A 236 -3.36 32.80 -11.64
CA ASP A 236 -2.49 31.77 -12.24
C ASP A 236 -1.34 32.32 -13.12
N LYS A 237 -1.48 33.53 -13.69
CA LYS A 237 -0.44 34.12 -14.55
C LYS A 237 0.73 34.71 -13.76
N THR A 238 0.48 35.11 -12.51
CA THR A 238 1.44 35.77 -11.63
C THR A 238 1.97 34.85 -10.55
N ARG A 239 1.15 33.86 -10.13
CA ARG A 239 1.49 32.90 -9.08
C ARG A 239 2.60 31.96 -9.54
N ALA A 240 3.55 31.68 -8.64
CA ALA A 240 4.61 30.71 -8.90
C ALA A 240 4.06 29.30 -9.14
N PHE A 241 4.71 28.53 -10.01
CA PHE A 241 4.35 27.14 -10.24
C PHE A 241 4.52 26.32 -8.95
N GLY A 242 3.55 25.45 -8.64
CA GLY A 242 3.54 24.66 -7.41
C GLY A 242 2.91 25.35 -6.20
N THR A 243 2.45 26.59 -6.34
CA THR A 243 1.64 27.30 -5.33
C THR A 243 0.16 27.20 -5.69
N LEU A 244 -0.67 26.83 -4.72
CA LEU A 244 -2.13 26.74 -4.87
C LEU A 244 -2.78 28.10 -4.64
N GLN A 245 -3.94 28.32 -5.26
CA GLN A 245 -4.73 29.52 -4.98
C GLN A 245 -5.41 29.40 -3.62
N GLU A 246 -5.39 30.46 -2.82
CA GLU A 246 -6.28 30.59 -1.66
C GLU A 246 -7.19 31.81 -1.77
N LEU A 247 -8.40 31.67 -1.24
CA LEU A 247 -9.31 32.79 -1.02
C LEU A 247 -9.53 32.92 0.49
N LYS A 248 -8.87 33.92 1.09
CA LYS A 248 -9.12 34.27 2.49
C LYS A 248 -10.40 35.09 2.57
N LYS A 249 -11.51 34.44 2.91
CA LYS A 249 -12.76 35.09 3.29
C LYS A 249 -12.89 34.99 4.80
N GLY A 250 -13.22 36.09 5.46
CA GLY A 250 -13.33 36.15 6.91
C GLY A 250 -14.55 35.38 7.42
N GLU A 251 -14.52 35.01 8.70
CA GLU A 251 -15.66 34.43 9.39
C GLU A 251 -16.77 35.48 9.62
N PRO A 252 -18.05 35.09 9.58
CA PRO A 252 -18.55 33.75 9.29
C PRO A 252 -18.52 33.42 7.79
N LEU A 253 -18.47 32.13 7.45
CA LEU A 253 -18.61 31.63 6.09
C LEU A 253 -19.85 32.27 5.42
N SER A 254 -19.73 32.70 4.17
CA SER A 254 -20.83 33.31 3.42
C SER A 254 -21.10 32.58 2.11
N GLY A 255 -22.36 32.61 1.65
CA GLY A 255 -22.73 32.02 0.36
C GLY A 255 -21.94 32.63 -0.81
N ASP A 256 -21.68 33.95 -0.75
CA ASP A 256 -20.88 34.64 -1.76
C ASP A 256 -19.43 34.14 -1.80
N ALA A 257 -18.85 33.79 -0.65
CA ALA A 257 -17.50 33.21 -0.60
C ALA A 257 -17.41 31.87 -1.34
N LEU A 258 -18.43 31.01 -1.20
CA LEU A 258 -18.50 29.71 -1.89
C LEU A 258 -18.70 29.89 -3.41
N ILE A 259 -19.53 30.85 -3.81
CA ILE A 259 -19.73 31.21 -5.22
C ILE A 259 -18.42 31.74 -5.81
N ASP A 260 -17.77 32.69 -5.13
CA ASP A 260 -16.48 33.24 -5.56
C ASP A 260 -15.44 32.14 -5.75
N LEU A 261 -15.34 31.19 -4.81
CA LEU A 261 -14.42 30.05 -4.89
C LEU A 261 -14.69 29.17 -6.11
N LYS A 262 -15.96 28.79 -6.32
CA LYS A 262 -16.38 28.01 -7.50
C LYS A 262 -16.02 28.73 -8.80
N PHE A 263 -16.29 30.03 -8.87
CA PHE A 263 -16.08 30.81 -10.08
C PHE A 263 -14.62 31.24 -10.29
N LYS A 264 -13.78 31.17 -9.26
CA LYS A 264 -12.33 31.36 -9.37
C LYS A 264 -11.65 30.21 -10.12
N LEU A 265 -12.14 28.99 -9.93
CA LEU A 265 -11.66 27.83 -10.69
C LEU A 265 -12.01 28.00 -12.18
N ARG A 266 -11.03 27.79 -13.07
CA ARG A 266 -11.25 27.92 -14.52
C ARG A 266 -12.32 26.95 -15.01
N ALA A 267 -13.10 27.38 -15.99
CA ALA A 267 -14.21 26.59 -16.56
C ALA A 267 -13.82 25.16 -16.98
N LYS A 268 -12.60 24.97 -17.52
CA LYS A 268 -12.08 23.63 -17.91
C LYS A 268 -12.01 22.67 -16.71
N TYR A 269 -11.61 23.15 -15.54
CA TYR A 269 -11.46 22.32 -14.34
C TYR A 269 -12.76 22.26 -13.53
N ARG A 270 -13.62 23.27 -13.63
CA ARG A 270 -14.91 23.33 -12.92
C ARG A 270 -15.89 22.23 -13.30
N ARG A 271 -15.82 21.70 -14.54
CA ARG A 271 -16.80 20.71 -15.04
C ARG A 271 -16.84 19.42 -14.23
N ASN A 272 -15.69 18.97 -13.74
CA ASN A 272 -15.54 17.72 -12.96
C ASN A 272 -14.94 18.02 -11.58
N ALA A 273 -15.20 19.21 -11.04
CA ALA A 273 -14.73 19.58 -9.71
C ALA A 273 -15.66 18.99 -8.64
N THR A 274 -15.06 18.66 -7.50
CA THR A 274 -15.73 18.13 -6.33
C THR A 274 -15.31 18.98 -5.14
N TRP A 275 -16.25 19.36 -4.28
CA TRP A 275 -15.96 20.03 -3.03
C TRP A 275 -15.39 19.04 -2.03
N VAL A 276 -14.35 19.44 -1.32
CA VAL A 276 -13.77 18.63 -0.23
C VAL A 276 -13.75 19.46 1.04
N MET A 277 -14.35 18.93 2.10
CA MET A 277 -14.40 19.56 3.43
C MET A 277 -14.64 18.50 4.51
N ASN A 278 -14.39 18.84 5.77
CA ASN A 278 -14.77 17.97 6.88
C ASN A 278 -16.24 18.17 7.30
N SER A 279 -16.78 17.26 8.11
CA SER A 279 -18.18 17.31 8.55
C SER A 279 -18.54 18.60 9.32
N ASN A 280 -17.60 19.17 10.08
CA ASN A 280 -17.81 20.42 10.80
C ASN A 280 -18.00 21.62 9.85
N SER A 281 -17.11 21.74 8.86
CA SER A 281 -17.19 22.80 7.84
C SER A 281 -18.43 22.64 6.96
N ALA A 282 -18.84 21.39 6.70
CA ALA A 282 -20.12 21.11 6.04
C ALA A 282 -21.31 21.56 6.89
N ALA A 283 -21.32 21.28 8.18
CA ALA A 283 -22.38 21.74 9.07
C ALA A 283 -22.48 23.28 9.11
N GLU A 284 -21.36 24.00 9.00
CA GLU A 284 -21.35 25.45 8.85
C GLU A 284 -21.93 25.91 7.51
N ALA A 285 -21.52 25.28 6.41
CA ALA A 285 -22.06 25.55 5.09
C ALA A 285 -23.58 25.28 5.00
N GLN A 286 -24.07 24.25 5.69
CA GLN A 286 -25.49 23.89 5.72
C GLN A 286 -26.32 24.89 6.54
N LYS A 287 -25.71 25.55 7.54
CA LYS A 287 -26.37 26.58 8.35
C LYS A 287 -26.55 27.91 7.62
N LEU A 288 -25.96 28.09 6.43
CA LEU A 288 -26.08 29.31 5.64
C LEU A 288 -27.53 29.51 5.17
N LYS A 289 -28.07 30.70 5.43
CA LYS A 289 -29.44 31.09 5.08
C LYS A 289 -29.46 32.29 4.15
N ASN A 290 -30.47 32.35 3.29
CA ASN A 290 -30.78 33.54 2.50
C ASN A 290 -31.50 34.59 3.39
N ASN A 291 -31.73 35.79 2.84
CA ASN A 291 -32.45 36.86 3.55
C ASN A 291 -33.89 36.50 3.93
N ASN A 292 -34.47 35.45 3.32
CA ASN A 292 -35.81 34.95 3.64
C ASN A 292 -35.79 33.88 4.75
N GLY A 293 -34.61 33.52 5.27
CA GLY A 293 -34.43 32.51 6.31
C GLY A 293 -34.36 31.07 5.80
N ASP A 294 -34.40 30.84 4.49
CA ASP A 294 -34.25 29.52 3.88
C ASP A 294 -32.78 29.11 3.82
N TYR A 295 -32.51 27.84 4.09
CA TYR A 295 -31.18 27.25 3.89
C TYR A 295 -30.77 27.28 2.42
N ILE A 296 -29.55 27.76 2.16
CA ILE A 296 -28.95 27.88 0.82
C ILE A 296 -28.56 26.50 0.29
N TRP A 297 -28.02 25.66 1.18
CA TRP A 297 -27.69 24.28 0.89
C TRP A 297 -28.74 23.38 1.55
N ARG A 298 -29.33 22.49 0.76
CA ARG A 298 -30.27 21.49 1.25
C ARG A 298 -29.67 20.12 1.04
N ASP A 299 -29.82 19.30 2.07
CA ASP A 299 -29.42 17.90 2.05
C ASP A 299 -30.21 17.13 0.98
N ARG A 300 -29.68 16.00 0.55
CA ARG A 300 -30.29 15.12 -0.45
C ARG A 300 -31.72 14.73 -0.07
N LEU A 301 -32.58 14.65 -1.08
CA LEU A 301 -33.97 14.20 -0.93
C LEU A 301 -34.14 12.67 -1.08
N GLN A 302 -33.12 11.98 -1.62
CA GLN A 302 -33.17 10.54 -1.91
C GLN A 302 -31.91 9.80 -1.43
N ALA A 303 -32.07 8.54 -1.03
CA ALA A 303 -30.97 7.69 -0.59
C ALA A 303 -30.06 7.30 -1.77
N GLY A 304 -28.76 7.57 -1.66
CA GLY A 304 -27.74 7.15 -2.64
C GLY A 304 -27.22 8.25 -3.58
N ASP A 305 -27.87 9.42 -3.65
CA ASP A 305 -27.34 10.56 -4.41
C ASP A 305 -26.27 11.32 -3.62
N PRO A 306 -25.14 11.74 -4.24
CA PRO A 306 -24.12 12.51 -3.57
C PRO A 306 -24.66 13.89 -3.20
N ASP A 307 -24.23 14.43 -2.05
CA ASP A 307 -24.61 15.77 -1.66
C ASP A 307 -24.08 16.79 -2.67
N THR A 308 -24.91 17.74 -3.06
CA THR A 308 -24.53 18.75 -4.05
C THR A 308 -24.56 20.15 -3.46
N LEU A 309 -23.44 20.85 -3.58
CA LEU A 309 -23.30 22.24 -3.19
C LEU A 309 -23.04 23.09 -4.43
N LEU A 310 -23.96 24.02 -4.71
CA LEU A 310 -23.94 24.84 -5.92
C LEU A 310 -23.86 24.00 -7.22
N GLY A 311 -24.40 22.78 -7.23
CA GLY A 311 -24.39 21.89 -8.39
C GLY A 311 -23.06 21.17 -8.67
N LEU A 312 -22.17 21.08 -7.69
CA LEU A 312 -21.01 20.19 -7.68
C LEU A 312 -21.16 19.19 -6.52
N PRO A 313 -20.66 17.94 -6.67
CA PRO A 313 -20.67 16.97 -5.59
C PRO A 313 -19.80 17.43 -4.42
N VAL A 314 -20.14 16.98 -3.22
CA VAL A 314 -19.39 17.18 -1.97
C VAL A 314 -18.91 15.82 -1.47
N GLU A 315 -17.63 15.74 -1.13
CA GLU A 315 -17.03 14.57 -0.49
C GLU A 315 -16.48 15.00 0.87
N TYR A 316 -16.78 14.19 1.90
CA TYR A 316 -16.38 14.47 3.27
C TYR A 316 -15.05 13.82 3.57
N VAL A 317 -14.06 14.63 3.93
CA VAL A 317 -12.73 14.16 4.33
C VAL A 317 -12.45 14.67 5.73
N GLU A 318 -12.65 13.80 6.72
CA GLU A 318 -12.60 14.17 8.14
C GLU A 318 -11.20 14.58 8.60
N THR A 319 -10.15 14.16 7.88
CA THR A 319 -8.76 14.54 8.15
C THR A 319 -8.43 15.97 7.72
N MET A 320 -9.36 16.69 7.07
CA MET A 320 -9.19 18.11 6.77
C MET A 320 -9.34 19.00 8.02
N PRO A 321 -8.54 20.08 8.13
CA PRO A 321 -8.72 21.06 9.19
C PRO A 321 -10.09 21.75 9.14
N ASP A 322 -10.63 22.08 10.32
CA ASP A 322 -11.86 22.87 10.45
C ASP A 322 -11.73 24.24 9.75
N GLY A 323 -12.84 24.72 9.19
CA GLY A 323 -12.93 26.04 8.54
C GLY A 323 -12.24 26.11 7.17
N GLN A 324 -11.84 24.97 6.61
CA GLN A 324 -11.23 24.88 5.29
C GLN A 324 -12.12 24.12 4.30
N ILE A 325 -12.30 24.72 3.13
CA ILE A 325 -13.06 24.15 2.02
C ILE A 325 -12.18 24.23 0.77
N ALA A 326 -12.07 23.10 0.06
CA ALA A 326 -11.29 22.97 -1.18
C ALA A 326 -12.19 22.62 -2.37
#